data_AF-X1D1L7-F1
#
_entry.id   AF-X1D1L7-F1
#
_cell.length_a   1.000
_cell.length_b   1.000
_cell.length_c   1.000
_cell.angle_alpha   90.00
_cell.angle_beta   90.00
_cell.angle_gamma   90.00
#
_symmetry.space_group_name_H-M   'P 1'
#
loop_
_entity.id
_entity.type
_entity.pdbx_description
1 polymer ?
#
loop_
_entity_poly.entity_id
_entity_poly.type
_entity_poly.pdbx_seq_one_letter_code
_entity_poly.pdbx_strand_id
1 'polypeptide(L)'
;MCCNRNNWETNRSDIDICIVAPNKENYELLSVFLRNIDVVSKKYDIRFFSELPLYIKIQVINDGILIYSLDKLDLYEYFYFYRKLWADQKHRQEISKEELLSM
;
A
#
# COMPACT_ATOMS: atom_id res chain seq x y z
N MET A 1 1.44 -4.43 5.19
CA MET A 1 2.65 -3.61 4.94
C MET A 1 2.32 -2.17 5.31
N CYS A 2 3.23 -1.46 5.96
CA CYS A 2 3.09 -0.03 6.24
C CYS A 2 3.84 0.77 5.19
N CYS A 3 3.15 1.60 4.41
CA CYS A 3 3.83 2.62 3.60
C CYS A 3 4.36 3.70 4.55
N ASN A 4 5.68 3.85 4.64
CA ASN A 4 6.24 4.99 5.35
C ASN A 4 6.58 6.07 4.32
N ARG A 5 5.97 7.25 4.45
CA ARG A 5 6.46 8.46 3.81
C ARG A 5 6.84 9.49 4.87
N ASN A 6 8.16 9.63 5.03
CA ASN A 6 8.93 10.77 5.55
C ASN A 6 9.60 10.59 6.92
N ASN A 7 10.91 10.82 6.86
CA ASN A 7 11.91 10.75 7.92
C ASN A 7 11.86 11.98 8.83
N TRP A 8 10.71 12.24 9.48
CA TRP A 8 10.55 13.22 10.54
C TRP A 8 9.54 12.66 11.56
N GLU A 9 10.01 11.92 12.55
CA GLU A 9 9.18 11.57 13.71
C GLU A 9 8.87 12.86 14.48
N THR A 10 7.79 13.52 14.07
CA THR A 10 7.03 14.41 14.92
C THR A 10 5.87 13.60 15.47
N ASN A 11 5.46 13.88 16.71
CA ASN A 11 4.50 13.13 17.54
C ASN A 11 3.05 13.07 16.97
N ARG A 12 2.85 13.19 15.63
CA ARG A 12 1.58 13.45 14.94
C ARG A 12 1.45 12.84 13.52
N SER A 13 2.41 12.10 12.98
CA SER A 13 2.25 11.52 11.63
C SER A 13 1.18 10.43 11.63
N ASP A 14 0.18 10.55 10.75
CA ASP A 14 -0.82 9.50 10.50
C ASP A 14 -0.09 8.26 9.96
N ILE A 15 -0.41 7.07 10.48
CA ILE A 15 0.27 5.83 10.10
C ILE A 15 -0.62 5.06 9.12
N ASP A 16 -0.15 4.92 7.88
CA ASP A 16 -0.85 4.16 6.84
C ASP A 16 -0.60 2.66 6.97
N ILE A 17 -1.66 1.89 7.16
CA ILE A 17 -1.62 0.42 7.23
C ILE A 17 -2.29 -0.14 5.99
N CYS A 18 -1.51 -0.84 5.16
CA CYS A 18 -2.02 -1.56 4.00
C CYS A 18 -2.18 -3.06 4.29
N ILE A 19 -3.41 -3.56 4.13
CA ILE A 19 -3.76 -4.97 4.29
C ILE A 19 -3.71 -5.67 2.93
N VAL A 20 -2.94 -6.75 2.84
CA VAL A 20 -2.84 -7.57 1.63
C VAL A 20 -3.52 -8.91 1.93
N ALA A 21 -4.65 -9.16 1.27
CA ALA A 21 -5.46 -10.36 1.47
C ALA A 21 -6.12 -10.80 0.16
N PRO A 22 -5.40 -11.49 -0.74
CA PRO A 22 -5.90 -11.81 -2.08
C PRO A 22 -7.08 -12.80 -2.09
N ASN A 23 -7.19 -13.64 -1.04
CA ASN A 23 -8.17 -14.73 -0.97
C ASN A 23 -9.28 -14.49 0.08
N LYS A 24 -9.48 -13.24 0.53
CA LYS A 24 -10.49 -12.92 1.56
C LYS A 24 -11.27 -11.67 1.18
N GLU A 25 -12.53 -11.63 1.57
CA GLU A 25 -13.39 -10.47 1.42
C GLU A 25 -12.94 -9.33 2.36
N ASN A 26 -12.77 -8.12 1.80
CA ASN A 26 -12.27 -6.95 2.52
C ASN A 26 -13.14 -6.60 3.75
N TYR A 27 -14.47 -6.80 3.65
CA TYR A 27 -15.42 -6.44 4.70
C TYR A 27 -15.25 -7.26 5.98
N GLU A 28 -15.01 -8.57 5.85
CA GLU A 28 -14.81 -9.44 7.01
C GLU A 28 -13.55 -9.04 7.78
N LEU A 29 -12.48 -8.75 7.06
CA LEU A 29 -11.22 -8.29 7.63
C LEU A 29 -11.37 -6.94 8.31
N LEU A 30 -12.04 -5.98 7.66
CA LEU A 30 -12.27 -4.65 8.24
C LEU A 30 -12.97 -4.76 9.61
N SER A 31 -13.98 -5.62 9.71
CA SER A 31 -14.72 -5.83 10.96
C SER A 31 -13.82 -6.39 12.09
N VAL A 32 -12.86 -7.25 11.76
CA VAL A 32 -11.88 -7.79 12.72
C VAL A 32 -10.90 -6.70 13.15
N PHE A 33 -10.39 -5.90 12.21
CA PHE A 33 -9.45 -4.83 12.52
C PHE A 33 -10.07 -3.73 13.38
N LEU A 34 -11.28 -3.28 13.06
CA LEU A 34 -12.01 -2.27 13.84
C LEU A 34 -12.33 -2.72 15.26
N ARG A 35 -12.50 -4.03 15.50
CA ARG A 35 -12.74 -4.58 16.85
C ARG A 35 -11.48 -4.75 17.69
N ASN A 36 -10.34 -5.00 17.06
CA ASN A 36 -9.11 -5.39 17.76
C ASN A 36 -8.04 -4.29 17.82
N ILE A 37 -8.15 -3.26 16.97
CA ILE A 37 -7.24 -2.12 16.95
C ILE A 37 -8.02 -0.88 17.37
N ASP A 38 -7.52 -0.18 18.38
CA ASP A 38 -7.98 1.18 18.70
C ASP A 38 -7.48 2.16 17.63
N VAL A 39 -8.13 2.09 16.46
CA VAL A 39 -7.88 2.95 15.31
C VAL A 39 -8.27 4.41 15.58
N VAL A 40 -9.16 4.63 16.55
CA VAL A 40 -9.74 5.94 16.88
C VAL A 40 -8.75 6.78 17.69
N SER A 41 -8.03 6.19 18.65
CA SER A 41 -7.08 6.96 19.48
C SER A 41 -5.72 7.20 18.81
N LYS A 42 -5.31 6.36 17.85
CA LYS A 42 -3.95 6.35 17.28
C LYS A 42 -3.81 6.83 15.84
N LYS A 43 -4.90 7.28 15.20
CA LYS A 43 -4.90 7.81 13.81
C LYS A 43 -4.24 6.89 12.77
N TYR A 44 -4.72 5.67 12.69
CA TYR A 44 -4.32 4.76 11.61
C TYR A 44 -5.28 4.91 10.42
N ASP A 45 -4.75 5.14 9.22
CA ASP A 45 -5.53 4.97 7.98
C ASP A 45 -5.35 3.53 7.47
N ILE A 46 -6.44 2.76 7.40
CA ILE A 46 -6.41 1.36 6.97
C ILE A 46 -6.89 1.29 5.52
N ARG A 47 -6.05 0.74 4.64
CA ARG A 47 -6.36 0.54 3.22
C ARG A 47 -6.20 -0.92 2.82
N PHE A 48 -7.09 -1.41 1.97
CA PHE A 48 -6.92 -2.72 1.35
C PHE A 48 -6.09 -2.60 0.08
N PHE A 49 -5.05 -3.43 -0.04
CA PHE A 49 -4.18 -3.45 -1.21
C PHE A 49 -4.96 -3.65 -2.50
N SER A 50 -6.01 -4.48 -2.50
CA SER A 50 -6.86 -4.75 -3.67
C SER A 50 -7.50 -3.49 -4.26
N GLU A 51 -7.89 -2.54 -3.40
CA GLU A 51 -8.60 -1.30 -3.76
C GLU A 51 -7.68 -0.19 -4.30
N LEU A 52 -6.37 -0.34 -4.09
CA LEU A 52 -5.41 0.70 -4.46
C LEU A 52 -5.16 0.72 -5.97
N PRO A 53 -4.97 1.92 -6.56
CA PRO A 53 -4.50 2.04 -7.93
C PRO A 53 -3.08 1.48 -8.06
N LEU A 54 -2.69 1.03 -9.26
CA LEU A 54 -1.43 0.33 -9.50
C LEU A 54 -0.20 1.11 -9.01
N TYR A 55 -0.15 2.43 -9.22
CA TYR A 55 1.00 3.23 -8.79
C TYR A 55 1.17 3.24 -7.26
N ILE A 56 0.07 3.33 -6.49
CA ILE A 56 0.10 3.23 -5.03
C ILE A 56 0.46 1.81 -4.60
N LYS A 57 -0.07 0.78 -5.27
CA LYS A 57 0.33 -0.63 -5.02
C LYS A 57 1.83 -0.80 -5.12
N ILE A 58 2.47 -0.17 -6.10
CA ILE A 58 3.93 -0.22 -6.29
C ILE A 58 4.68 0.53 -5.19
N GLN A 59 4.17 1.67 -4.71
CA GLN A 59 4.73 2.35 -3.54
C GLN A 59 4.66 1.45 -2.30
N VAL A 60 3.53 0.76 -2.06
CA VAL A 60 3.41 -0.23 -0.97
C VAL A 60 4.43 -1.34 -1.11
N ILE A 61 4.64 -1.86 -2.32
CA ILE A 61 5.56 -2.96 -2.57
C ILE A 61 7.03 -2.56 -2.35
N ASN A 62 7.39 -1.33 -2.69
CA ASN A 62 8.77 -0.85 -2.66
C ASN A 62 9.16 -0.24 -1.32
N ASP A 63 8.29 0.59 -0.76
CA ASP A 63 8.56 1.40 0.44
C ASP A 63 7.88 0.84 1.69
N GLY A 64 7.03 -0.18 1.51
CA GLY A 64 6.25 -0.78 2.57
C GLY A 64 7.08 -1.60 3.54
N ILE A 65 6.94 -1.32 4.84
CA ILE A 65 7.51 -2.13 5.92
C ILE A 65 6.56 -3.31 6.22
N LEU A 66 7.07 -4.54 6.15
CA LEU A 66 6.29 -5.73 6.48
C LEU A 66 6.16 -5.85 8.01
N ILE A 67 4.95 -5.65 8.54
CA ILE A 67 4.65 -5.87 9.96
C ILE A 67 4.41 -7.36 10.25
N TYR A 68 3.58 -8.01 9.43
CA TYR A 68 3.15 -9.38 9.63
C TYR A 68 2.78 -10.06 8.31
N SER A 69 3.14 -11.33 8.17
CA SER A 69 2.61 -12.25 7.17
C SER A 69 2.61 -13.67 7.75
N LEU A 70 1.60 -14.47 7.40
CA LEU A 70 1.59 -15.91 7.67
C LEU A 70 2.65 -16.63 6.82
N ASP A 71 2.73 -16.24 5.55
CA ASP A 71 3.73 -16.71 4.60
C ASP A 71 4.33 -15.50 3.87
N LYS A 72 5.63 -15.28 4.05
CA LYS A 72 6.33 -14.15 3.43
C LYS A 72 6.63 -14.40 1.96
N LEU A 73 6.82 -15.66 1.56
CA LEU A 73 7.18 -16.03 0.19
C LEU A 73 5.96 -15.89 -0.72
N ASP A 74 4.81 -16.40 -0.29
CA ASP A 74 3.53 -16.23 -1.00
C ASP A 74 3.19 -14.76 -1.22
N LEU A 75 3.39 -13.92 -0.20
CA LEU A 75 3.21 -12.47 -0.31
C LEU A 75 4.13 -11.84 -1.39
N TYR A 76 5.39 -12.26 -1.46
CA TYR A 76 6.34 -11.73 -2.45
C TYR A 76 6.09 -12.23 -3.86
N GLU A 77 5.60 -13.47 -4.00
CA GLU A 77 5.12 -14.00 -5.27
C GLU A 77 3.89 -13.21 -5.75
N TYR A 78 2.93 -12.94 -4.86
CA TYR A 78 1.79 -12.07 -5.16
C TYR A 78 2.24 -10.68 -5.65
N PHE A 79 3.23 -10.07 -5.00
CA PHE A 79 3.76 -8.78 -5.45
C PHE A 79 4.54 -8.83 -6.77
N TYR A 80 5.12 -9.97 -7.12
CA TYR A 80 5.83 -10.12 -8.39
C TYR A 80 4.92 -9.87 -9.60
N PHE A 81 3.65 -10.31 -9.52
CA PHE A 81 2.65 -10.00 -10.54
C PHE A 81 2.52 -8.49 -10.79
N TYR A 82 2.37 -7.71 -9.72
CA TYR A 82 2.23 -6.25 -9.83
C TYR A 82 3.51 -5.56 -10.30
N ARG A 83 4.69 -6.06 -9.90
CA ARG A 83 5.97 -5.52 -10.40
C ARG A 83 6.11 -5.70 -11.91
N LYS A 84 5.71 -6.86 -12.45
CA LYS A 84 5.66 -7.07 -13.90
C LYS A 84 4.66 -6.15 -14.56
N LEU A 85 3.43 -6.11 -14.03
CA LEU A 85 2.38 -5.25 -14.56
C LEU A 85 2.83 -3.78 -14.58
N TRP A 86 3.56 -3.31 -13.55
CA TRP A 86 4.12 -1.97 -13.53
C TRP A 86 5.24 -1.79 -14.54
N ALA A 87 6.15 -2.75 -14.68
CA ALA A 87 7.23 -2.68 -15.67
C ALA A 87 6.70 -2.46 -17.10
N ASP A 88 5.56 -3.08 -17.43
CA ASP A 88 4.91 -2.96 -18.74
C ASP A 88 4.19 -1.62 -18.96
N GLN A 89 3.85 -0.90 -17.89
CA GLN A 89 2.99 0.30 -17.95
C GLN A 89 3.65 1.59 -17.48
N LYS A 90 4.77 1.53 -16.74
CA LYS A 90 5.39 2.69 -16.08
C LYS A 90 5.68 3.85 -17.05
N HIS A 91 6.06 3.53 -18.28
CA HIS A 91 6.37 4.50 -19.32
C HIS A 91 5.17 5.34 -19.77
N ARG A 92 3.93 4.94 -19.45
CA ARG A 92 2.71 5.70 -19.74
C ARG A 92 2.30 6.66 -18.62
N GLN A 93 3.00 6.63 -17.49
CA GLN A 93 2.73 7.50 -16.33
C GLN A 93 3.83 8.54 -16.11
N GLU A 94 4.87 8.54 -16.94
CA GLU A 94 5.89 9.57 -16.98
C GLU A 94 5.44 10.65 -17.98
N ILE A 95 4.97 11.79 -17.48
CA ILE A 95 4.80 13.00 -18.30
C ILE A 95 6.19 13.60 -18.46
N SER A 96 6.64 13.77 -19.70
CA SER A 96 7.89 14.47 -19.97
C SER A 96 7.84 15.90 -19.46
N LYS A 97 8.99 16.49 -19.15
CA LYS A 97 9.04 17.86 -18.63
C LYS A 97 8.44 18.85 -19.65
N GLU A 98 8.61 18.53 -20.92
CA GLU A 98 8.08 19.25 -22.08
C GLU A 98 6.54 19.14 -22.17
N GLU A 99 5.96 17.95 -21.99
CA GLU A 99 4.50 17.77 -21.96
C GLU A 99 3.86 18.51 -20.78
N LEU A 100 4.50 18.48 -19.60
CA LEU A 100 4.02 19.20 -18.41
C LEU A 100 4.02 20.73 -18.62
N LEU A 101 5.01 21.25 -19.36
CA LEU A 101 5.12 22.68 -19.69
C LEU A 101 4.15 23.10 -20.80
N SER A 102 3.54 22.15 -21.52
CA SER A 102 2.61 22.39 -22.62
C SER A 102 1.12 22.29 -22.24
N MET A 103 0.82 21.98 -20.98
CA MET A 103 -0.53 21.98 -20.38
C MET A 103 -0.85 23.34 -19.76
#